data_AF-A0A519ZG08-F1
#
_entry.id   AF-A0A519ZG08-F1
#
_cell.length_a   1.000
_cell.length_b   1.000
_cell.length_c   1.000
_cell.angle_alpha   90.00
_cell.angle_beta   90.00
_cell.angle_gamma   90.00
#
_symmetry.space_group_name_H-M   'P 1'
#
loop_
_entity.id
_entity.type
_entity.pdbx_description
1 polymer ?
#
loop_
_entity_poly.entity_id
_entity_poly.type
_entity_poly.pdbx_seq_one_letter_code
_entity_poly.pdbx_strand_id
1 'polypeptide(L)'
;MFLIFLRHSYAQNEQKVQSSKTVVIEQISPGAYTTFKVSNNVTIYKVGFQNQFKMNVAGHLFIPKSLDTNSKHAAIIVGHPMGAVKEQSADVYASNMADRGFITLAIDLSYWGESGGESRNAVAPEMYAEDFSAAVDFLGTRSFVDRSRIGVLGVCGSGSFVISAAKIDPRMKAIATVSMYDMGSASRNALNHSQTLEQRKKIQAEAAEQRYVEFKGGETKYTGGTVHQLDQNTHPIQREFYEFYRTPRGEYTPKG
;
A
#
# COMPACT_ATOMS: atom_id res chain seq x y z
N MET A 1 13.38 -20.11 -8.95
CA MET A 1 13.76 -19.71 -10.32
C MET A 1 13.45 -18.22 -10.44
N PHE A 2 14.49 -17.40 -10.52
CA PHE A 2 14.45 -15.94 -10.36
C PHE A 2 13.84 -15.25 -11.59
N LEU A 3 12.90 -14.33 -11.36
CA LEU A 3 12.56 -13.26 -12.30
C LEU A 3 12.49 -11.95 -11.50
N ILE A 4 13.66 -11.40 -11.20
CA ILE A 4 13.79 -9.94 -11.31
C ILE A 4 13.61 -9.69 -12.81
N PHE A 5 12.59 -8.93 -13.19
CA PHE A 5 12.10 -8.74 -14.56
C PHE A 5 13.18 -8.23 -15.55
N LEU A 6 14.14 -9.08 -15.92
CA LEU A 6 14.82 -8.97 -17.19
C LEU A 6 13.78 -9.33 -18.24
N ARG A 7 13.32 -8.33 -19.00
CA ARG A 7 12.35 -8.53 -20.08
C ARG A 7 13.00 -9.44 -21.13
N HIS A 8 12.56 -10.70 -21.18
CA HIS A 8 12.97 -11.62 -22.23
C HIS A 8 12.07 -11.39 -23.43
N SER A 9 12.65 -10.97 -24.55
CA SER A 9 11.94 -10.86 -25.82
C SER A 9 12.55 -11.85 -26.81
N TYR A 10 11.79 -12.88 -27.18
CA TYR A 10 12.13 -13.76 -28.29
C TYR A 10 11.56 -13.24 -29.64
N ALA A 11 10.74 -12.19 -29.63
CA ALA A 11 9.88 -11.87 -30.79
C ALA A 11 9.51 -10.37 -30.97
N GLN A 12 10.37 -9.40 -30.64
CA GLN A 12 10.11 -7.98 -30.98
C GLN A 12 11.37 -7.20 -31.38
N ASN A 13 11.23 -6.36 -32.41
CA ASN A 13 12.20 -5.32 -32.78
C ASN A 13 12.27 -4.24 -31.68
N GLU A 14 13.48 -3.85 -31.32
CA GLU A 14 13.73 -2.80 -30.33
C GLU A 14 13.28 -1.43 -30.85
N GLN A 15 12.16 -0.91 -30.35
CA GLN A 15 11.90 0.52 -30.35
C GLN A 15 12.23 1.08 -28.96
N LYS A 16 13.26 1.92 -28.89
CA LYS A 16 13.56 2.73 -27.70
C LYS A 16 12.49 3.81 -27.58
N VAL A 17 11.44 3.54 -26.82
CA VAL A 17 10.52 4.57 -26.35
C VAL A 17 11.12 5.20 -25.10
N GLN A 18 11.74 6.37 -25.26
CA GLN A 18 12.19 7.18 -24.14
C GLN A 18 10.99 7.95 -23.57
N SER A 19 10.30 7.33 -22.62
CA SER A 19 9.28 8.01 -21.81
C SER A 19 9.97 8.78 -20.69
N SER A 20 9.77 10.10 -20.63
CA SER A 20 10.08 10.85 -19.41
C SER A 20 9.16 10.34 -18.30
N LYS A 21 9.75 9.79 -17.24
CA LYS A 21 9.00 9.44 -16.03
C LYS A 21 8.73 10.74 -15.29
N THR A 22 7.53 11.29 -15.40
CA THR A 22 7.13 12.45 -14.59
C THR A 22 7.02 11.99 -13.13
N VAL A 23 7.99 12.40 -12.32
CA VAL A 23 7.93 12.25 -10.87
C VAL A 23 7.28 13.51 -10.31
N VAL A 24 6.18 13.36 -9.59
CA VAL A 24 5.54 14.46 -8.88
C VAL A 24 6.13 14.52 -7.47
N ILE A 25 6.55 15.72 -7.03
CA ILE A 25 6.95 15.99 -5.65
C ILE A 25 6.41 17.38 -5.29
N GLU A 26 5.52 17.44 -4.30
CA GLU A 26 4.90 18.66 -3.83
C GLU A 26 4.97 18.69 -2.30
N GLN A 27 5.56 19.74 -1.71
CA GLN A 27 5.56 19.88 -0.26
C GLN A 27 4.14 20.23 0.23
N ILE A 28 3.67 19.53 1.26
CA ILE A 28 2.31 19.74 1.81
C ILE A 28 2.37 20.10 3.30
N SER A 29 1.26 20.61 3.84
CA SER A 29 1.08 20.81 5.27
C SER A 29 0.24 19.68 5.86
N PRO A 30 0.68 19.03 6.96
CA PRO A 30 -0.08 17.96 7.59
C PRO A 30 -1.35 18.46 8.30
N GLY A 31 -1.49 19.78 8.49
CA GLY A 31 -2.63 20.38 9.20
C GLY A 31 -4.01 20.15 8.54
N ALA A 32 -4.04 19.62 7.31
CA ALA A 32 -5.27 19.20 6.64
C ALA A 32 -5.76 17.80 7.04
N TYR A 33 -4.96 17.02 7.77
CA TYR A 33 -5.28 15.64 8.16
C TYR A 33 -5.52 15.53 9.66
N THR A 34 -6.58 14.82 10.06
CA THR A 34 -6.94 14.60 11.47
C THR A 34 -6.45 13.26 12.03
N THR A 35 -6.10 12.33 11.15
CA THR A 35 -5.78 10.92 11.44
C THR A 35 -4.34 10.70 11.90
N PHE A 36 -3.42 11.62 11.57
CA PHE A 36 -2.03 11.57 12.00
C PHE A 36 -1.51 12.95 12.37
N LYS A 37 -0.45 12.98 13.17
CA LYS A 37 0.30 14.19 13.49
C LYS A 37 1.70 14.05 12.92
N VAL A 38 2.25 15.18 12.50
CA VAL A 38 3.63 15.29 12.04
C VAL A 38 4.32 16.33 12.92
N SER A 39 5.48 15.98 13.46
CA SER A 39 6.27 16.94 14.23
C SER A 39 6.71 18.12 13.38
N ASN A 40 6.94 19.27 14.03
CA ASN A 40 7.53 20.45 13.39
C ASN A 40 8.94 20.18 12.84
N ASN A 41 9.59 19.08 13.24
CA ASN A 41 10.91 18.66 12.79
C ASN A 41 10.89 17.85 11.49
N VAL A 42 9.72 17.58 10.91
CA VAL A 42 9.57 16.77 9.69
C VAL A 42 8.90 17.61 8.61
N THR A 43 9.40 17.47 7.39
CA THR A 43 8.75 18.00 6.18
C THR A 43 8.08 16.84 5.45
N ILE A 44 6.85 17.05 5.00
CA ILE A 44 6.06 16.08 4.24
C ILE A 44 5.90 16.53 2.79
N TYR A 45 6.01 15.58 1.87
CA TYR A 45 5.81 15.78 0.45
C TYR A 45 4.80 14.77 -0.08
N LYS A 46 3.82 15.22 -0.87
CA LYS A 46 3.07 14.35 -1.77
C LYS A 46 4.00 13.96 -2.92
N VAL A 47 4.06 12.66 -3.20
CA VAL A 47 4.89 12.13 -4.28
C VAL A 47 4.09 11.20 -5.19
N GLY A 48 4.52 11.12 -6.46
CA GLY A 48 3.97 10.20 -7.46
C GLY A 48 5.08 9.59 -8.31
N PHE A 49 5.04 8.28 -8.52
CA PHE A 49 6.00 7.55 -9.34
C PHE A 49 5.36 6.34 -10.00
N GLN A 50 5.95 5.82 -11.08
CA GLN A 50 5.41 4.66 -11.79
C GLN A 50 6.01 3.34 -11.32
N ASN A 51 5.16 2.33 -11.14
CA ASN A 51 5.59 0.94 -11.05
C ASN A 51 5.93 0.36 -12.43
N GLN A 52 6.41 -0.89 -12.50
CA GLN A 52 6.80 -1.52 -13.78
C GLN A 52 5.63 -1.71 -14.77
N PHE A 53 4.39 -1.68 -14.29
CA PHE A 53 3.16 -1.73 -15.09
C PHE A 53 2.66 -0.35 -15.52
N LYS A 54 3.46 0.70 -15.28
CA LYS A 54 3.14 2.11 -15.61
C LYS A 54 1.94 2.67 -14.84
N MET A 55 1.53 2.03 -13.74
CA MET A 55 0.55 2.63 -12.84
C MET A 55 1.23 3.63 -11.93
N ASN A 56 0.57 4.77 -11.71
CA ASN A 56 1.04 5.78 -10.78
C ASN A 56 0.79 5.31 -9.34
N VAL A 57 1.85 5.24 -8.56
CA VAL A 57 1.83 5.00 -7.12
C VAL A 57 1.96 6.34 -6.42
N ALA A 58 0.94 6.72 -5.67
CA ALA A 58 0.92 7.91 -4.83
C ALA A 58 1.51 7.60 -3.45
N GLY A 59 2.17 8.60 -2.86
CA GLY A 59 2.71 8.45 -1.51
C GLY A 59 2.92 9.76 -0.79
N HIS A 60 3.17 9.63 0.51
CA HIS A 60 3.66 10.70 1.37
C HIS A 60 5.09 10.40 1.79
N LEU A 61 6.01 11.28 1.36
CA LEU A 61 7.42 11.23 1.71
C LEU A 61 7.68 12.18 2.89
N PHE A 62 8.18 11.64 3.98
CA PHE A 62 8.54 12.38 5.18
C PHE A 62 10.06 12.46 5.29
N ILE A 63 10.58 13.67 5.45
CA ILE A 63 12.00 13.95 5.56
C ILE A 63 12.24 14.76 6.84
N PRO A 64 13.03 14.26 7.80
CA PRO A 64 13.43 15.05 8.95
C PRO A 64 14.25 16.28 8.51
N LYS A 65 13.88 17.47 9.00
CA LYS A 65 14.51 18.76 8.64
C LYS A 65 15.98 18.85 9.06
N SER A 66 16.39 18.05 10.04
CA SER A 66 17.76 17.99 10.52
C SER A 66 18.69 17.15 9.64
N LEU A 67 18.15 16.42 8.64
CA LEU A 67 18.99 15.61 7.76
C LEU A 67 19.76 16.48 6.78
N ASP A 68 21.08 16.28 6.73
CA ASP A 68 21.93 16.81 5.66
C ASP A 68 21.63 16.07 4.35
N THR A 69 21.07 16.77 3.38
CA THR A 69 20.72 16.21 2.07
C THR A 69 21.92 15.95 1.16
N ASN A 70 23.13 16.37 1.56
CA ASN A 70 24.39 15.98 0.90
C ASN A 70 24.89 14.61 1.37
N SER A 71 24.34 14.10 2.47
CA SER A 71 24.62 12.78 3.03
C SER A 71 23.50 11.79 2.69
N LYS A 72 23.83 10.49 2.73
CA LYS A 72 22.87 9.40 2.46
C LYS A 72 22.32 8.83 3.75
N HIS A 73 20.99 8.70 3.82
CA HIS A 73 20.29 8.27 5.03
C HIS A 73 19.48 6.99 4.81
N ALA A 74 19.22 6.27 5.90
CA ALA A 74 18.34 5.11 5.88
C ALA A 74 16.89 5.53 5.60
N ALA A 75 16.15 4.66 4.91
CA ALA A 75 14.76 4.93 4.58
C ALA A 75 13.84 3.74 4.90
N ILE A 76 12.57 4.03 5.15
CA ILE A 76 11.53 3.03 5.45
C ILE A 76 10.32 3.27 4.54
N ILE A 77 9.90 2.25 3.81
CA ILE A 77 8.63 2.26 3.08
C ILE A 77 7.53 1.74 4.02
N VAL A 78 6.34 2.34 4.01
CA VAL A 78 5.22 1.95 4.87
C VAL A 78 3.99 1.64 4.02
N GLY A 79 3.43 0.43 4.19
CA GLY A 79 2.20 0.01 3.50
C GLY A 79 0.98 0.07 4.40
N HIS A 80 -0.14 0.58 3.87
CA HIS A 80 -1.41 0.66 4.59
C HIS A 80 -2.11 -0.70 4.73
N PRO A 81 -3.02 -0.87 5.71
CA PRO A 81 -3.89 -2.04 5.82
C PRO A 81 -4.69 -2.30 4.54
N MET A 82 -5.03 -3.56 4.28
CA MET A 82 -5.92 -3.90 3.17
C MET A 82 -7.30 -3.23 3.39
N GLY A 83 -7.81 -2.52 2.40
CA GLY A 83 -9.06 -1.76 2.53
C GLY A 83 -8.90 -0.32 3.06
N ALA A 84 -7.68 0.09 3.42
CA ALA A 84 -7.34 1.42 3.93
C ALA A 84 -6.53 2.23 2.90
N VAL A 85 -6.06 3.42 3.30
CA VAL A 85 -5.17 4.29 2.50
C VAL A 85 -4.01 4.85 3.35
N LYS A 86 -3.05 5.51 2.70
CA LYS A 86 -1.83 6.03 3.34
C LYS A 86 -2.13 7.01 4.48
N GLU A 87 -3.14 7.86 4.33
CA GLU A 87 -3.54 8.88 5.32
C GLU A 87 -4.03 8.29 6.64
N GLN A 88 -4.25 6.99 6.73
CA GLN A 88 -4.68 6.32 7.94
C GLN A 88 -3.46 5.79 8.70
N SER A 89 -3.41 4.49 9.04
CA SER A 89 -2.34 3.97 9.89
C SER A 89 -0.94 4.08 9.26
N ALA A 90 -0.80 4.09 7.93
CA ALA A 90 0.51 4.12 7.30
C ALA A 90 1.24 5.44 7.58
N ASP A 91 0.57 6.57 7.44
CA ASP A 91 1.13 7.89 7.75
C ASP A 91 1.39 8.07 9.24
N VAL A 92 0.59 7.45 10.12
CA VAL A 92 0.89 7.42 11.57
C VAL A 92 2.24 6.74 11.82
N TYR A 93 2.50 5.59 11.20
CA TYR A 93 3.80 4.90 11.32
C TYR A 93 4.93 5.68 10.64
N ALA A 94 4.69 6.20 9.44
CA ALA A 94 5.69 6.94 8.67
C ALA A 94 6.12 8.21 9.41
N SER A 95 5.18 9.04 9.87
CA SER A 95 5.51 10.26 10.61
C SER A 95 6.30 9.99 11.89
N ASN A 96 5.90 8.95 12.64
CA ASN A 96 6.61 8.54 13.86
C ASN A 96 8.03 8.05 13.57
N MET A 97 8.24 7.29 12.49
CA MET A 97 9.56 6.82 12.12
C MET A 97 10.43 7.95 11.55
N ALA A 98 9.83 8.94 10.88
CA ALA A 98 10.54 10.15 10.48
C ALA A 98 11.01 10.97 11.69
N ASP A 99 10.20 11.12 12.73
CA ASP A 99 10.62 11.76 13.99
C ASP A 99 11.80 11.07 14.67
N ARG A 100 12.04 9.80 14.35
CA ARG A 100 13.17 8.99 14.84
C ARG A 100 14.39 9.04 13.91
N GLY A 101 14.37 9.90 12.88
CA GLY A 101 15.53 10.17 12.01
C GLY A 101 15.58 9.36 10.71
N PHE A 102 14.52 8.63 10.36
CA PHE A 102 14.45 7.92 9.08
C PHE A 102 13.81 8.81 8.00
N ILE A 103 14.20 8.61 6.74
CA ILE A 103 13.35 9.05 5.62
C ILE A 103 12.23 8.02 5.50
N THR A 104 10.97 8.43 5.40
CA THR A 104 9.88 7.46 5.30
C THR A 104 8.95 7.74 4.14
N LEU A 105 8.47 6.70 3.48
CA LEU A 105 7.54 6.79 2.37
C LEU A 105 6.33 5.90 2.64
N ALA A 106 5.19 6.50 3.00
CA ALA A 106 3.92 5.79 3.00
C ALA A 106 3.36 5.80 1.58
N ILE A 107 2.87 4.64 1.11
CA ILE A 107 2.32 4.50 -0.25
C ILE A 107 0.87 4.05 -0.21
N ASP A 108 0.08 4.57 -1.14
CA ASP A 108 -1.18 3.93 -1.55
C ASP A 108 -0.85 2.80 -2.52
N LEU A 109 -1.35 1.59 -2.24
CA LEU A 109 -1.21 0.47 -3.17
C LEU A 109 -2.04 0.75 -4.45
N SER A 110 -1.62 0.22 -5.60
CA SER A 110 -2.33 0.35 -6.87
C SER A 110 -3.81 -0.01 -6.69
N TYR A 111 -4.69 0.68 -7.42
CA TYR A 111 -6.16 0.62 -7.30
C TYR A 111 -6.76 1.25 -6.03
N TRP A 112 -5.95 1.65 -5.04
CA TRP A 112 -6.42 2.26 -3.79
C TRP A 112 -5.99 3.73 -3.68
N GLY A 113 -6.70 4.46 -2.80
CA GLY A 113 -6.36 5.85 -2.45
C GLY A 113 -6.17 6.74 -3.67
N GLU A 114 -5.06 7.46 -3.69
CA GLU A 114 -4.68 8.34 -4.79
C GLU A 114 -3.80 7.66 -5.85
N SER A 115 -3.47 6.38 -5.66
CA SER A 115 -2.76 5.58 -6.67
C SER A 115 -3.70 5.24 -7.83
N GLY A 116 -3.12 5.15 -9.03
CA GLY A 116 -3.82 4.83 -10.26
C GLY A 116 -4.23 3.36 -10.34
N GLY A 117 -4.95 3.04 -11.42
CA GLY A 117 -5.43 1.69 -11.72
C GLY A 117 -6.95 1.64 -11.75
N GLU A 118 -7.47 0.86 -12.70
CA GLU A 118 -8.89 0.52 -12.87
C GLU A 118 -9.01 -1.01 -12.96
N SER A 119 -10.02 -1.66 -12.37
CA SER A 119 -11.12 -1.12 -11.57
C SER A 119 -10.67 -0.65 -10.17
N ARG A 120 -11.25 0.44 -9.64
CA ARG A 120 -10.97 0.95 -8.29
C ARG A 120 -11.20 -0.12 -7.22
N ASN A 121 -10.35 -0.10 -6.18
CA ASN A 121 -10.40 -1.00 -5.03
C ASN A 121 -10.23 -2.50 -5.38
N ALA A 122 -9.67 -2.80 -6.56
CA ALA A 122 -9.39 -4.18 -6.96
C ALA A 122 -8.32 -4.83 -6.06
N VAL A 123 -8.55 -6.08 -5.66
CA VAL A 123 -7.63 -6.91 -4.87
C VAL A 123 -6.60 -7.58 -5.78
N ALA A 124 -5.37 -7.08 -5.82
CA ALA A 124 -4.30 -7.54 -6.72
C ALA A 124 -2.94 -7.70 -6.00
N PRO A 125 -2.73 -8.81 -5.25
CA PRO A 125 -1.53 -8.99 -4.42
C PRO A 125 -0.19 -8.90 -5.16
N GLU A 126 -0.14 -9.36 -6.41
CA GLU A 126 1.05 -9.26 -7.26
C GLU A 126 1.41 -7.80 -7.55
N MET A 127 0.40 -6.96 -7.79
CA MET A 127 0.62 -5.54 -8.03
C MET A 127 1.08 -4.83 -6.76
N TYR A 128 0.51 -5.19 -5.61
CA TYR A 128 0.89 -4.59 -4.33
C TYR A 128 2.34 -4.90 -3.96
N ALA A 129 2.78 -6.14 -4.22
CA ALA A 129 4.18 -6.51 -4.03
C ALA A 129 5.11 -5.70 -4.94
N GLU A 130 4.72 -5.51 -6.21
CA GLU A 130 5.43 -4.66 -7.16
C GLU A 130 5.45 -3.19 -6.71
N ASP A 131 4.38 -2.65 -6.13
CA ASP A 131 4.37 -1.26 -5.64
C ASP A 131 5.40 -1.02 -4.53
N PHE A 132 5.66 -2.01 -3.67
CA PHE A 132 6.78 -1.93 -2.72
C PHE A 132 8.13 -1.90 -3.43
N SER A 133 8.33 -2.71 -4.48
CA SER A 133 9.56 -2.67 -5.30
C SER A 133 9.70 -1.35 -6.06
N ALA A 134 8.61 -0.77 -6.55
CA ALA A 134 8.59 0.55 -7.17
C ALA A 134 8.91 1.67 -6.17
N ALA A 135 8.46 1.54 -4.92
CA ALA A 135 8.83 2.46 -3.84
C ALA A 135 10.34 2.36 -3.52
N VAL A 136 10.92 1.16 -3.58
CA VAL A 136 12.38 0.97 -3.50
C VAL A 136 13.10 1.64 -4.66
N ASP A 137 12.59 1.55 -5.89
CA ASP A 137 13.13 2.27 -7.06
C ASP A 137 13.10 3.78 -6.83
N PHE A 138 11.95 4.30 -6.37
CA PHE A 138 11.76 5.72 -6.13
C PHE A 138 12.72 6.27 -5.06
N LEU A 139 12.86 5.57 -3.93
CA LEU A 139 13.76 5.99 -2.84
C LEU A 139 15.23 5.77 -3.20
N GLY A 140 15.58 4.59 -3.73
CA GLY A 140 16.97 4.22 -4.04
C GLY A 140 17.63 5.06 -5.14
N THR A 141 16.85 5.82 -5.88
CA THR A 141 17.31 6.78 -6.91
C THR A 141 17.45 8.22 -6.38
N ARG A 142 17.12 8.51 -5.12
CA ARG A 142 17.37 9.82 -4.50
C ARG A 142 18.81 9.92 -4.02
N SER A 143 19.45 11.07 -4.26
CA SER A 143 20.84 11.32 -3.86
C SER A 143 21.06 11.25 -2.35
N PHE A 144 20.04 11.62 -1.57
CA PHE A 144 20.04 11.68 -0.11
C PHE A 144 19.58 10.39 0.58
N VAL A 145 19.28 9.33 -0.18
CA VAL A 145 18.92 8.00 0.37
C VAL A 145 20.06 7.02 0.15
N ASP A 146 20.43 6.30 1.21
CA ASP A 146 21.31 5.14 1.09
C ASP A 146 20.50 3.94 0.60
N ARG A 147 20.61 3.62 -0.69
CA ARG A 147 19.94 2.46 -1.29
C ARG A 147 20.32 1.11 -0.66
N SER A 148 21.42 1.05 0.09
CA SER A 148 21.83 -0.14 0.84
C SER A 148 21.19 -0.23 2.23
N ARG A 149 20.33 0.74 2.60
CA ARG A 149 19.67 0.85 3.91
C ARG A 149 18.19 1.22 3.78
N ILE A 150 17.48 0.55 2.87
CA ILE A 150 16.03 0.68 2.72
C ILE A 150 15.33 -0.49 3.42
N GLY A 151 14.54 -0.20 4.44
CA GLY A 151 13.64 -1.15 5.10
C GLY A 151 12.18 -0.94 4.69
N VAL A 152 11.31 -1.86 5.08
CA VAL A 152 9.86 -1.77 4.82
C VAL A 152 9.06 -2.20 6.04
N LEU A 153 7.99 -1.48 6.34
CA LEU A 153 7.03 -1.75 7.40
C LEU A 153 5.64 -2.01 6.80
N GLY A 154 5.11 -3.22 6.95
CA GLY A 154 3.78 -3.58 6.50
C GLY A 154 2.77 -3.64 7.64
N VAL A 155 1.68 -2.87 7.58
CA VAL A 155 0.61 -2.90 8.59
C VAL A 155 -0.54 -3.80 8.10
N CYS A 156 -1.05 -4.69 8.96
CA CYS A 156 -2.17 -5.58 8.64
C CYS A 156 -1.94 -6.37 7.35
N GLY A 157 -2.83 -6.26 6.34
CA GLY A 157 -2.69 -6.97 5.07
C GLY A 157 -1.38 -6.67 4.33
N SER A 158 -0.86 -5.45 4.43
CA SER A 158 0.44 -5.08 3.85
C SER A 158 1.61 -5.86 4.42
N GLY A 159 1.48 -6.43 5.63
CA GLY A 159 2.49 -7.33 6.18
C GLY A 159 2.70 -8.57 5.30
N SER A 160 1.63 -9.13 4.72
CA SER A 160 1.77 -10.26 3.79
C SER A 160 2.27 -9.84 2.41
N PHE A 161 1.86 -8.66 1.92
CA PHE A 161 2.28 -8.15 0.61
C PHE A 161 3.77 -7.81 0.60
N VAL A 162 4.28 -7.19 1.67
CA VAL A 162 5.72 -6.88 1.77
C VAL A 162 6.56 -8.15 1.86
N ILE A 163 6.12 -9.18 2.58
CA ILE A 163 6.82 -10.47 2.61
C ILE A 163 6.86 -11.09 1.20
N SER A 164 5.76 -10.97 0.44
CA SER A 164 5.71 -11.42 -0.96
C SER A 164 6.74 -10.70 -1.83
N ALA A 165 6.91 -9.39 -1.66
CA ALA A 165 7.91 -8.59 -2.38
C ALA A 165 9.35 -8.93 -1.95
N ALA A 166 9.60 -8.96 -0.63
CA ALA A 166 10.92 -9.20 -0.05
C ALA A 166 11.51 -10.56 -0.43
N LYS A 167 10.66 -11.56 -0.72
CA LYS A 167 11.06 -12.87 -1.24
C LYS A 167 11.88 -12.77 -2.54
N ILE A 168 11.65 -11.76 -3.37
CA ILE A 168 12.25 -11.62 -4.71
C ILE A 168 13.02 -10.31 -4.91
N ASP A 169 12.86 -9.32 -4.03
CA ASP A 169 13.58 -8.05 -4.08
C ASP A 169 14.60 -7.92 -2.93
N PRO A 170 15.89 -8.29 -3.15
CA PRO A 170 16.93 -8.28 -2.11
C PRO A 170 17.39 -6.87 -1.73
N ARG A 171 16.82 -5.82 -2.35
CA ARG A 171 17.13 -4.42 -2.01
C ARG A 171 16.42 -3.98 -0.73
N MET A 172 15.34 -4.66 -0.35
CA MET A 172 14.68 -4.49 0.95
C MET A 172 15.51 -5.16 2.04
N LYS A 173 16.12 -4.37 2.93
CA LYS A 173 17.16 -4.84 3.86
C LYS A 173 16.64 -5.28 5.22
N ALA A 174 15.47 -4.81 5.60
CA ALA A 174 14.80 -5.18 6.82
C ALA A 174 13.29 -5.09 6.61
N ILE A 175 12.56 -6.09 7.07
CA ILE A 175 11.10 -6.14 7.02
C ILE A 175 10.56 -6.16 8.44
N ALA A 176 9.63 -5.27 8.74
CA ALA A 176 8.84 -5.29 9.96
C ALA A 176 7.36 -5.41 9.61
N THR A 177 6.60 -6.09 10.46
CA THR A 177 5.14 -6.19 10.29
C THR A 177 4.43 -5.85 11.58
N VAL A 178 3.32 -5.12 11.47
CA VAL A 178 2.47 -4.75 12.62
C VAL A 178 1.10 -5.37 12.41
N SER A 179 0.67 -6.20 13.36
CA SER A 179 -0.65 -6.86 13.35
C SER A 179 -0.97 -7.53 12.00
N MET A 180 0.02 -8.21 11.43
CA MET A 180 -0.04 -8.75 10.06
C MET A 180 -1.23 -9.69 9.86
N TYR A 181 -1.85 -9.57 8.69
CA TYR A 181 -2.74 -10.59 8.14
C TYR A 181 -2.09 -11.25 6.94
N ASP A 182 -1.99 -12.58 6.93
CA ASP A 182 -1.81 -13.34 5.70
C ASP A 182 -3.14 -13.30 4.93
N MET A 183 -3.24 -12.39 3.96
CA MET A 183 -4.47 -12.17 3.21
C MET A 183 -4.89 -13.39 2.36
N GLY A 184 -3.95 -14.22 1.94
CA GLY A 184 -4.25 -15.47 1.25
C GLY A 184 -4.86 -16.51 2.19
N SER A 185 -4.30 -16.66 3.40
CA SER A 185 -4.86 -17.52 4.43
C SER A 185 -6.22 -17.00 4.92
N ALA A 186 -6.34 -15.70 5.19
CA ALA A 186 -7.59 -15.07 5.62
C ALA A 186 -8.69 -15.24 4.57
N SER A 187 -8.39 -15.08 3.28
CA SER A 187 -9.39 -15.29 2.21
C SER A 187 -9.83 -16.75 2.07
N ARG A 188 -8.95 -17.71 2.39
CA ARG A 188 -9.30 -19.13 2.38
C ARG A 188 -10.08 -19.51 3.64
N ASN A 189 -9.50 -19.27 4.81
CA ASN A 189 -9.90 -19.89 6.07
C ASN A 189 -10.69 -18.94 6.99
N ALA A 190 -10.77 -17.65 6.67
CA ALA A 190 -11.18 -16.59 7.62
C ALA A 190 -10.34 -16.61 8.91
N LEU A 191 -10.68 -15.72 9.85
CA LEU A 191 -10.01 -15.67 11.15
C LEU A 191 -10.31 -16.94 11.96
N ASN A 192 -9.29 -17.46 12.65
CA ASN A 192 -9.37 -18.68 13.46
C ASN A 192 -9.95 -19.90 12.69
N HIS A 193 -9.75 -19.95 11.38
CA HIS A 193 -10.25 -21.03 10.51
C HIS A 193 -11.79 -21.20 10.58
N SER A 194 -12.50 -20.10 10.84
CA SER A 194 -13.97 -20.10 11.01
C SER A 194 -14.76 -20.38 9.73
N GLN A 195 -14.12 -20.30 8.55
CA GLN A 195 -14.78 -20.54 7.27
C GLN A 195 -14.64 -22.00 6.82
N THR A 196 -15.80 -22.64 6.60
CA THR A 196 -15.87 -24.01 6.06
C THR A 196 -15.53 -24.07 4.57
N LEU A 197 -15.21 -25.28 4.09
CA LEU A 197 -14.97 -25.51 2.66
C LEU A 197 -16.20 -25.17 1.80
N GLU A 198 -17.40 -25.53 2.25
CA GLU A 198 -18.63 -25.27 1.49
C GLU A 198 -18.95 -23.77 1.41
N GLN A 199 -18.75 -23.01 2.48
CA GLN A 199 -18.85 -21.54 2.45
C GLN A 199 -17.84 -20.93 1.47
N ARG A 200 -16.58 -21.41 1.48
CA ARG A 200 -15.55 -20.95 0.54
C ARG A 200 -15.93 -21.20 -0.92
N LYS A 201 -16.40 -22.41 -1.24
CA LYS A 201 -16.85 -22.75 -2.60
C LYS A 201 -18.01 -21.87 -3.03
N LYS A 202 -18.97 -21.60 -2.12
CA LYS A 202 -20.10 -20.72 -2.39
C LYS A 202 -19.65 -19.30 -2.72
N ILE A 203 -18.77 -18.70 -1.92
CA ILE A 203 -18.21 -17.37 -2.18
C ILE A 203 -17.50 -17.32 -3.54
N GLN A 204 -16.73 -18.35 -3.88
CA GLN A 204 -16.06 -18.43 -5.19
C GLN A 204 -17.04 -18.54 -6.35
N ALA A 205 -18.10 -19.34 -6.21
CA ALA A 205 -19.13 -19.46 -7.24
C ALA A 205 -19.89 -18.14 -7.43
N GLU A 206 -20.26 -17.45 -6.35
CA GLU A 206 -20.92 -16.14 -6.39
C GLU A 206 -20.03 -15.08 -7.06
N ALA A 207 -18.73 -15.05 -6.72
CA ALA A 207 -17.77 -14.16 -7.37
C ALA A 207 -17.60 -14.48 -8.86
N ALA A 208 -17.64 -15.76 -9.26
CA ALA A 208 -17.57 -16.16 -10.67
C ALA A 208 -18.80 -15.70 -11.46
N GLU A 209 -20.01 -15.89 -10.92
CA GLU A 209 -21.25 -15.40 -11.54
C GLU A 209 -21.29 -13.87 -11.65
N GLN A 210 -20.78 -13.17 -10.63
CA GLN A 210 -20.69 -11.71 -10.64
C GLN A 210 -19.85 -11.19 -11.83
N ARG A 211 -18.87 -11.96 -12.32
CA ARG A 211 -18.12 -11.58 -13.53
C ARG A 211 -19.02 -11.50 -14.77
N TYR A 212 -20.04 -12.37 -14.90
CA TYR A 212 -20.99 -12.28 -16.01
C TYR A 212 -21.88 -11.05 -15.90
N VAL A 213 -22.26 -10.65 -14.68
CA VAL A 213 -23.05 -9.43 -14.43
C VAL A 213 -22.26 -8.21 -14.88
N GLU A 214 -21.02 -8.07 -14.43
CA GLU A 214 -20.17 -6.93 -14.76
C GLU A 214 -19.80 -6.90 -16.26
N PHE A 215 -19.56 -8.06 -16.88
CA PHE A 215 -19.31 -8.14 -18.33
C PHE A 215 -20.50 -7.67 -19.16
N LYS A 216 -21.73 -7.83 -18.67
CA LYS A 216 -22.96 -7.34 -19.31
C LYS A 216 -23.27 -5.86 -18.99
N GLY A 217 -22.38 -5.17 -18.27
CA GLY A 217 -22.56 -3.78 -17.85
C GLY A 217 -23.38 -3.60 -16.58
N GLY A 218 -23.59 -4.66 -15.78
CA GLY A 218 -24.21 -4.55 -14.46
C GLY A 218 -23.27 -3.95 -13.41
N GLU A 219 -23.82 -3.59 -12.24
CA GLU A 219 -23.07 -2.95 -11.15
C GLU A 219 -21.99 -3.86 -10.55
N THR A 220 -20.84 -3.27 -10.25
CA THR A 220 -19.76 -3.90 -9.49
C THR A 220 -20.18 -4.11 -8.04
N LYS A 221 -19.98 -5.33 -7.53
CA LYS A 221 -20.19 -5.63 -6.11
C LYS A 221 -18.88 -5.54 -5.34
N TYR A 222 -18.83 -4.59 -4.42
CA TYR A 222 -17.73 -4.50 -3.45
C TYR A 222 -17.99 -5.46 -2.29
N THR A 223 -16.92 -6.11 -1.83
CA THR A 223 -16.96 -7.01 -0.67
C THR A 223 -16.04 -6.52 0.42
N GLY A 224 -16.40 -6.83 1.66
CA GLY A 224 -15.56 -6.54 2.82
C GLY A 224 -15.52 -5.08 3.23
N GLY A 225 -14.58 -4.77 4.12
CA GLY A 225 -14.47 -3.50 4.81
C GLY A 225 -15.12 -3.53 6.20
N THR A 226 -15.00 -2.40 6.89
CA THR A 226 -15.60 -2.19 8.21
C THR A 226 -17.09 -1.95 8.07
N VAL A 227 -17.89 -2.57 8.95
CA VAL A 227 -19.35 -2.34 9.02
C VAL A 227 -19.68 -0.83 9.05
N HIS A 228 -20.83 -0.46 8.49
CA HIS A 228 -21.27 0.93 8.42
C HIS A 228 -22.02 1.41 9.66
N GLN A 229 -22.56 0.48 10.46
CA GLN A 229 -23.26 0.75 11.70
C GLN A 229 -22.96 -0.37 12.70
N LEU A 230 -23.01 -0.03 13.98
CA LEU A 230 -22.90 -0.99 15.08
C LEU A 230 -24.29 -1.37 15.57
N ASP A 231 -24.54 -2.67 15.73
CA ASP A 231 -25.72 -3.21 16.40
C ASP A 231 -25.30 -4.09 17.59
N GLN A 232 -26.23 -4.79 18.23
CA GLN A 232 -25.93 -5.68 19.37
C GLN A 232 -25.17 -6.96 18.95
N ASN A 233 -25.32 -7.39 17.69
CA ASN A 233 -24.74 -8.64 17.17
C ASN A 233 -23.39 -8.44 16.47
N THR A 234 -22.95 -7.19 16.32
CA THR A 234 -21.69 -6.85 15.65
C THR A 234 -20.51 -7.50 16.38
N HIS A 235 -19.73 -8.28 15.63
CA HIS A 235 -18.57 -9.00 16.15
C HIS A 235 -17.54 -8.03 16.77
N PRO A 236 -16.88 -8.37 17.90
CA PRO A 236 -15.94 -7.47 18.58
C PRO A 236 -14.86 -6.87 17.66
N ILE A 237 -14.25 -7.67 16.79
CA ILE A 237 -13.26 -7.19 15.80
C ILE A 237 -13.84 -6.13 14.85
N GLN A 238 -15.10 -6.27 14.44
CA GLN A 238 -15.77 -5.27 13.59
C GLN A 238 -16.04 -3.99 14.36
N ARG A 239 -16.27 -4.06 15.68
CA ARG A 239 -16.38 -2.87 16.53
C ARG A 239 -15.04 -2.13 16.65
N GLU A 240 -13.94 -2.86 16.84
CA GLU A 240 -12.59 -2.25 16.85
C GLU A 240 -12.27 -1.57 15.52
N PHE A 241 -12.58 -2.23 14.40
CA PHE A 241 -12.41 -1.64 13.07
C PHE A 241 -13.30 -0.40 12.91
N TYR A 242 -14.54 -0.44 13.39
CA TYR A 242 -15.45 0.71 13.35
C TYR A 242 -14.88 1.88 14.14
N GLU A 243 -14.44 1.63 15.37
CA GLU A 243 -13.91 2.67 16.26
C GLU A 243 -12.74 3.43 15.62
N PHE A 244 -11.89 2.76 14.85
CA PHE A 244 -10.80 3.43 14.14
C PHE A 244 -11.25 4.02 12.80
N TYR A 245 -11.81 3.21 11.88
CA TYR A 245 -12.02 3.60 10.49
C TYR A 245 -13.29 4.41 10.21
N ARG A 246 -14.26 4.44 11.14
CA ARG A 246 -15.57 5.09 10.97
C ARG A 246 -15.80 6.23 11.98
N THR A 247 -14.75 6.69 12.65
CA THR A 247 -14.82 7.82 13.59
C THR A 247 -13.71 8.83 13.25
N PRO A 248 -13.77 10.07 13.80
CA PRO A 248 -12.74 11.09 13.56
C PRO A 248 -11.30 10.65 13.92
N ARG A 249 -11.13 9.54 14.65
CA ARG A 249 -9.83 8.96 15.00
C ARG A 249 -9.03 8.49 13.78
N GLY A 250 -9.68 7.88 12.80
CA GLY A 250 -9.02 7.22 11.67
C GLY A 250 -9.82 7.25 10.37
N GLU A 251 -11.00 7.86 10.37
CA GLU A 251 -11.78 8.08 9.16
C GLU A 251 -11.00 8.97 8.18
N TYR A 252 -10.87 8.48 6.96
CA TYR A 252 -10.37 9.24 5.84
C TYR A 252 -10.99 8.70 4.56
N THR A 253 -11.53 9.59 3.73
CA THR A 253 -12.08 9.26 2.42
C THR A 253 -11.24 9.96 1.36
N PRO A 254 -10.47 9.23 0.54
CA PRO A 254 -9.68 9.83 -0.53
C PRO A 254 -10.58 10.52 -1.55
N LYS A 255 -10.03 11.47 -2.31
CA LYS A 255 -10.75 12.09 -3.43
C LYS A 255 -10.81 11.10 -4.59
N GLY A 256 -11.97 10.49 -4.83
CA GLY A 256 -12.23 9.53 -5.91
C GLY A 256 -13.21 8.46 -5.46
#